data_AF-A0A919SW19-F1
#
_entry.id   AF-A0A919SW19-F1
#
_cell.length_a   1.000
_cell.length_b   1.000
_cell.length_c   1.000
_cell.angle_alpha   90.00
_cell.angle_beta   90.00
_cell.angle_gamma   90.00
#
_symmetry.space_group_name_H-M   'P 1'
#
loop_
_entity.id
_entity.type
_entity.pdbx_description
1 polymer ?
#
loop_
_entity_poly.entity_id
_entity_poly.type
_entity_poly.pdbx_seq_one_letter_code
_entity_poly.pdbx_strand_id
1 'polypeptide(L)'
;MTHQWFASRSAGRLSMLGGILTLTDDEVTLTPWLHLGATQRIALTAIESVETHGDRPARLRITATGRRPLILMVLPDLTTAVWSRDNSARDAAITAITARLNTR
;
A
#
# COMPACT_ATOMS: atom_id res chain seq x y z
N MET A 1 4.86 1.04 16.67
CA MET A 1 3.37 0.99 16.56
C MET A 1 3.00 0.32 15.24
N THR A 2 1.98 -0.54 15.20
CA THR A 2 1.63 -1.32 14.00
C THR A 2 0.31 -0.84 13.40
N HIS A 3 0.29 -0.51 12.11
CA HIS A 3 -0.92 -0.18 11.36
C HIS A 3 -1.20 -1.24 10.29
N GLN A 4 -2.47 -1.50 10.01
CA GLN A 4 -2.90 -2.47 9.00
C GLN A 4 -4.05 -1.94 8.15
N TRP A 5 -3.99 -2.22 6.85
CA TRP A 5 -5.02 -1.89 5.86
C TRP A 5 -5.20 -3.03 4.86
N PHE A 6 -6.35 -3.08 4.21
CA PHE A 6 -6.53 -3.94 3.05
C PHE A 6 -5.92 -3.29 1.82
N ALA A 7 -5.16 -4.06 1.04
CA ALA A 7 -4.52 -3.56 -0.16
C ALA A 7 -4.55 -4.58 -1.29
N SER A 8 -4.77 -4.10 -2.51
CA SER A 8 -4.63 -4.90 -3.73
C SER A 8 -3.56 -4.28 -4.62
N ARG A 9 -2.76 -5.11 -5.27
CA ARG A 9 -1.84 -4.62 -6.31
C ARG A 9 -2.64 -4.12 -7.51
N SER A 10 -2.12 -3.09 -8.17
CA SER A 10 -2.66 -2.57 -9.42
C SER A 10 -1.59 -2.71 -10.51
N ALA A 11 -1.41 -3.92 -11.03
CA ALA A 11 -0.56 -4.16 -12.20
C ALA A 11 -1.45 -4.58 -13.40
N GLY A 12 -1.83 -3.62 -14.24
CA GLY A 12 -2.58 -3.88 -15.48
C GLY A 12 -3.99 -4.49 -15.29
N ARG A 13 -4.55 -5.04 -16.38
CA ARG A 13 -5.86 -5.73 -16.38
C ARG A 13 -5.82 -6.89 -15.35
N LEU A 14 -6.49 -6.72 -14.22
CA LEU A 14 -6.94 -7.80 -13.31
C LEU A 14 -5.91 -8.50 -12.41
N SER A 15 -4.86 -7.86 -11.91
CA SER A 15 -4.11 -8.45 -10.78
C SER A 15 -4.74 -8.11 -9.42
N MET A 16 -5.95 -8.61 -9.16
CA MET A 16 -6.65 -8.55 -7.86
C MET A 16 -6.06 -9.53 -6.83
N LEU A 17 -4.75 -9.53 -6.66
CA LEU A 17 -4.15 -10.18 -5.49
C LEU A 17 -4.27 -9.22 -4.32
N GLY A 18 -5.45 -9.25 -3.69
CA GLY A 18 -5.72 -8.60 -2.42
C GLY A 18 -4.84 -9.16 -1.31
N GLY A 19 -4.68 -8.39 -0.25
CA GLY A 19 -3.82 -8.71 0.87
C GLY A 19 -3.89 -7.66 1.97
N ILE A 20 -3.00 -7.81 2.94
CA ILE A 20 -2.88 -6.91 4.08
C ILE A 20 -1.61 -6.10 3.91
N LEU A 21 -1.77 -4.78 3.87
CA LEU A 21 -0.69 -3.82 4.00
C LEU A 21 -0.45 -3.57 5.48
N THR A 22 0.74 -3.88 5.97
CA THR A 22 1.17 -3.62 7.35
C THR A 22 2.27 -2.59 7.34
N LEU A 23 2.19 -1.61 8.23
CA LEU A 23 3.28 -0.69 8.53
C LEU A 23 3.77 -0.97 9.96
N THR A 24 5.06 -1.17 10.08
CA THR A 24 5.77 -1.30 11.36
C THR A 24 6.74 -0.13 11.54
N ASP A 25 7.53 -0.18 12.61
CA ASP A 25 8.54 0.84 12.89
C ASP A 25 9.72 0.79 11.91
N ASP A 26 9.95 -0.36 11.25
CA ASP A 26 11.12 -0.60 10.40
C ASP A 26 10.79 -0.95 8.95
N GLU A 27 9.56 -1.38 8.64
CA GLU A 27 9.19 -1.77 7.28
C GLU A 27 7.70 -1.59 6.95
N VAL A 28 7.45 -1.50 5.64
CA VAL A 28 6.12 -1.68 5.03
C VAL A 28 6.06 -3.06 4.40
N THR A 29 5.04 -3.84 4.75
CA THR A 29 4.86 -5.22 4.31
C THR A 29 3.51 -5.41 3.64
N LEU A 30 3.50 -5.93 2.41
CA LEU A 30 2.30 -6.40 1.74
C LEU A 30 2.28 -7.93 1.78
N THR A 31 1.32 -8.47 2.53
CA THR A 31 1.06 -9.90 2.64
C THR A 31 -0.14 -10.25 1.76
N PRO A 32 0.04 -10.90 0.61
CA PRO A 32 -1.09 -11.33 -0.21
C PRO A 32 -1.95 -12.35 0.53
N TRP A 33 -3.25 -12.32 0.28
CA TRP A 33 -4.18 -13.26 0.87
C TRP A 33 -4.03 -14.67 0.34
N LEU A 34 -4.36 -15.64 1.19
CA LEU A 34 -4.38 -17.07 0.86
C LEU A 34 -3.05 -17.57 0.26
N HIS A 35 -1.94 -16.90 0.59
CA HIS A 35 -0.61 -17.17 0.02
C HIS A 35 -0.58 -17.16 -1.52
N LEU A 36 -1.50 -16.44 -2.18
CA LEU A 36 -1.60 -16.33 -3.64
C LEU A 36 -0.49 -15.44 -4.25
N GLY A 37 0.70 -15.40 -3.64
CA GLY A 37 1.83 -14.63 -4.10
C GLY A 37 2.92 -14.49 -3.02
N ALA A 38 4.05 -13.90 -3.41
CA ALA A 38 5.13 -13.59 -2.48
C ALA A 38 4.78 -12.38 -1.61
N THR A 39 5.09 -12.47 -0.31
CA THR A 39 5.06 -11.32 0.59
C THR A 39 6.12 -10.31 0.16
N GLN A 40 5.74 -9.04 0.02
CA GLN A 40 6.67 -7.97 -0.31
C GLN A 40 6.97 -7.15 0.94
N ARG A 41 8.26 -7.06 1.29
CA ARG A 41 8.74 -6.27 2.43
C ARG A 41 9.63 -5.16 1.92
N ILE A 42 9.35 -3.91 2.28
CA ILE A 42 10.14 -2.74 1.93
C ILE A 42 10.59 -2.11 3.25
N ALA A 43 11.89 -2.22 3.52
CA ALA A 43 12.49 -1.53 4.64
C ALA A 43 12.22 -0.04 4.51
N LEU A 44 11.83 0.57 5.61
CA LEU A 44 11.48 1.96 5.69
C LEU A 44 12.65 2.81 5.12
N THR A 45 13.88 2.54 5.53
CA THR A 45 15.12 3.21 5.08
C THR A 45 15.37 3.15 3.57
N ALA A 46 14.77 2.20 2.87
CA ALA A 46 14.91 2.05 1.42
C ALA A 46 13.80 2.80 0.64
N ILE A 47 12.80 3.37 1.31
CA ILE A 47 11.72 4.13 0.67
C ILE A 47 12.22 5.53 0.31
N GLU A 48 12.14 5.86 -0.98
CA GLU A 48 12.56 7.15 -1.54
C GLU A 48 11.39 8.13 -1.61
N SER A 49 10.21 7.66 -2.04
CA SER A 49 9.00 8.47 -2.10
C SER A 49 7.73 7.65 -1.85
N VAL A 50 6.71 8.33 -1.32
CA VAL A 50 5.36 7.79 -1.17
C VAL A 50 4.38 8.83 -1.70
N GLU A 51 3.58 8.44 -2.69
CA GLU A 51 2.74 9.35 -3.46
C GLU A 51 1.33 8.80 -3.60
N THR A 52 0.31 9.66 -3.55
CA THR A 52 -1.04 9.31 -3.98
C THR A 52 -1.23 9.66 -5.44
N HIS A 53 -1.80 8.74 -6.21
CA HIS A 53 -2.36 9.05 -7.52
C HIS A 53 -3.87 9.29 -7.40
N GLY A 54 -4.32 10.41 -7.97
CA GLY A 54 -5.73 10.80 -8.07
C GLY A 54 -6.52 10.07 -9.15
N ASP A 55 -5.96 9.02 -9.74
CA ASP A 55 -6.62 8.17 -10.71
C ASP A 55 -7.88 7.52 -10.13
N ARG A 56 -8.79 7.05 -10.98
CA ARG A 56 -9.90 6.16 -10.58
C ARG A 56 -9.55 4.75 -11.01
N PRO A 57 -9.31 3.80 -10.09
CA PRO A 57 -9.36 3.91 -8.62
C PRO A 57 -8.16 4.64 -8.01
N ALA A 58 -8.36 5.22 -6.83
CA ALA A 58 -7.32 5.91 -6.07
C ALA A 58 -6.19 4.95 -5.66
N ARG A 59 -4.95 5.37 -5.86
CA ARG A 59 -3.78 4.50 -5.65
C ARG A 59 -2.73 5.16 -4.77
N LEU A 60 -2.03 4.31 -4.03
CA LEU A 60 -0.81 4.61 -3.31
C LEU A 60 0.37 4.04 -4.10
N ARG A 61 1.39 4.85 -4.34
CA ARG A 61 2.66 4.45 -4.94
C ARG A 61 3.76 4.57 -3.91
N ILE A 62 4.53 3.49 -3.74
CA ILE A 62 5.73 3.45 -2.90
C ILE A 62 6.93 3.18 -3.82
N THR A 63 7.86 4.13 -3.88
CA THR A 63 9.11 4.00 -4.61
C THR A 63 10.23 3.68 -3.63
N ALA A 64 11.05 2.68 -3.95
CA ALA A 64 12.15 2.26 -3.11
C ALA A 64 13.42 1.99 -3.94
N THR A 65 14.58 2.22 -3.34
CA THR A 65 15.87 2.13 -4.02
C THR A 65 16.10 0.76 -4.64
N GLY A 66 16.46 0.75 -5.93
CA GLY A 66 16.76 -0.47 -6.69
C GLY A 66 15.55 -1.38 -6.93
N ARG A 67 14.32 -0.89 -6.70
CA ARG A 67 13.09 -1.69 -6.85
C ARG A 67 12.10 -1.05 -7.80
N ARG A 68 11.27 -1.89 -8.42
CA ARG A 68 10.11 -1.39 -9.16
C ARG A 68 9.11 -0.76 -8.18
N PRO A 69 8.46 0.36 -8.54
CA PRO A 69 7.44 0.98 -7.70
C PRO A 69 6.32 0.00 -7.33
N LEU A 70 5.92 0.03 -6.07
CA LEU A 70 4.78 -0.72 -5.58
C LEU A 70 3.53 0.16 -5.69
N ILE A 71 2.58 -0.24 -6.54
CA ILE A 71 1.32 0.46 -6.76
C ILE A 71 0.17 -0.34 -6.15
N LEU A 72 -0.50 0.27 -5.19
CA LEU A 72 -1.53 -0.33 -4.36
C LEU A 72 -2.84 0.45 -4.45
N MET A 73 -3.95 -0.26 -4.47
CA MET A 73 -5.24 0.27 -4.04
C MET A 73 -5.39 -0.10 -2.57
N VAL A 74 -5.59 0.90 -1.70
CA VAL A 74 -5.78 0.69 -0.27
C VAL A 74 -7.25 0.92 0.04
N LEU A 75 -7.91 -0.09 0.59
CA LEU A 75 -9.36 -0.12 0.78
C LEU A 75 -9.69 -0.16 2.28
N PRO A 76 -10.80 0.48 2.70
CA PRO A 76 -11.26 0.43 4.09
C PRO A 76 -11.72 -0.97 4.47
N ASP A 77 -12.34 -1.70 3.54
CA ASP A 77 -12.70 -3.10 3.68
C ASP A 77 -12.65 -3.87 2.35
N LEU A 78 -12.97 -5.16 2.43
CA LEU A 78 -12.88 -6.12 1.33
C LEU A 78 -14.06 -6.09 0.38
N THR A 79 -15.17 -5.59 0.90
CA THR A 79 -16.42 -5.42 0.17
C THR A 79 -16.45 -4.08 -0.55
N THR A 80 -15.49 -3.20 -0.28
CA THR A 80 -15.39 -1.88 -0.88
C THR A 80 -15.14 -2.04 -2.37
N ALA A 81 -16.09 -1.54 -3.14
CA ALA A 81 -16.00 -1.56 -4.59
C ALA A 81 -14.75 -0.78 -5.05
N VAL A 82 -14.02 -1.31 -6.03
CA VAL A 82 -12.79 -0.69 -6.54
C VAL A 82 -13.05 0.72 -7.06
N TRP A 83 -14.23 0.99 -7.63
CA TRP A 83 -14.67 2.32 -8.09
C TRP A 83 -15.27 3.21 -6.99
N SER A 84 -15.15 2.81 -5.71
CA SER A 84 -15.55 3.64 -4.58
C SER A 84 -14.82 4.99 -4.61
N ARG A 85 -15.52 6.02 -4.11
CA ARG A 85 -14.92 7.35 -3.87
C ARG A 85 -14.29 7.45 -2.47
N ASP A 86 -14.45 6.42 -1.66
CA ASP A 86 -13.86 6.37 -0.33
C ASP A 86 -12.35 6.13 -0.44
N ASN A 87 -11.59 7.20 -0.20
CA ASN A 87 -10.13 7.19 -0.19
C ASN A 87 -9.57 7.19 1.24
N SER A 88 -10.42 7.08 2.27
CA SER A 88 -10.02 7.24 3.67
C SER A 88 -8.88 6.30 4.07
N ALA A 89 -8.93 5.04 3.65
CA ALA A 89 -7.89 4.06 3.95
C ALA A 89 -6.55 4.38 3.27
N ARG A 90 -6.58 4.84 2.01
CA ARG A 90 -5.38 5.32 1.30
C ARG A 90 -4.78 6.53 2.01
N ASP A 91 -5.62 7.49 2.37
CA ASP A 91 -5.20 8.75 2.97
C ASP A 91 -4.63 8.53 4.37
N ALA A 92 -5.24 7.62 5.15
CA ALA A 92 -4.70 7.15 6.41
C ALA A 92 -3.34 6.45 6.23
N ALA A 93 -3.22 5.58 5.21
CA ALA A 93 -1.98 4.86 4.94
C ALA A 93 -0.83 5.80 4.55
N ILE A 94 -1.04 6.74 3.62
CA ILE A 94 0.01 7.70 3.25
C ILE A 94 0.39 8.59 4.44
N THR A 95 -0.57 9.04 5.23
CA THR A 95 -0.30 9.88 6.40
C THR A 95 0.57 9.13 7.41
N ALA A 96 0.22 7.87 7.72
CA ALA A 96 0.98 7.05 8.65
C ALA A 96 2.40 6.74 8.15
N ILE A 97 2.55 6.35 6.87
CA ILE A 97 3.87 6.05 6.29
C ILE A 97 4.74 7.31 6.24
N THR A 98 4.16 8.45 5.84
CA THR A 98 4.87 9.75 5.75
C THR A 98 5.29 10.24 7.13
N ALA A 99 4.41 10.13 8.13
CA ALA A 99 4.76 10.45 9.51
C ALA A 99 5.96 9.60 9.98
N ARG A 100 5.99 8.30 9.66
CA ARG A 100 7.10 7.43 10.04
C ARG A 100 8.39 7.74 9.29
N LEU A 101 8.31 8.12 8.01
CA LEU A 101 9.45 8.58 7.20
C LEU A 101 10.10 9.84 7.80
N ASN A 102 9.29 10.78 8.30
CA ASN A 102 9.76 12.04 8.88
C ASN A 102 10.35 11.90 10.30
N THR A 103 10.09 10.78 10.98
CA THR A 103 10.62 10.49 12.32
C THR A 103 11.98 9.79 12.32
N ARG A 104 12.62 9.66 11.16
CA ARG A 104 13.92 8.97 11.02
C ARG A 104 15.11 9.90 11.10
#